data_AF-C3JBV1-F1
#
_entry.id   AF-C3JBV1-F1
#
_cell.length_a   1.000
_cell.length_b   1.000
_cell.length_c   1.000
_cell.angle_alpha   90.00
_cell.angle_beta   90.00
_cell.angle_gamma   90.00
#
_symmetry.space_group_name_H-M   'P 1'
#
loop_
_entity.id
_entity.type
_entity.pdbx_description
1 polymer ?
#
loop_
_entity_poly.entity_id
_entity_poly.type
_entity_poly.pdbx_seq_one_letter_code
_entity_poly.pdbx_strand_id
1 'polypeptide(L)'
;MKRQFFVILTVLCTLLASVHLSHAQNIYNANGEQVTSVDSNGTLRDRSNRSVGKIDSDGTIRDGQGRSVGKIGSDGTIRDGQGRTMGKVERDGTVRDDRNSQIGKIESDGTVRDRQNRSIGRAPGVKKEWAAVVIFFRF
;
A
#
# COMPACT_ATOMS: atom_id res chain seq x y z
N MET A 1 -44.53 -18.11 16.05
CA MET A 1 -43.95 -16.84 16.54
C MET A 1 -42.50 -16.96 17.02
N LYS A 2 -42.12 -17.94 17.86
CA LYS A 2 -40.75 -18.07 18.42
C LYS A 2 -39.62 -18.33 17.39
N ARG A 3 -39.86 -19.12 16.34
CA ARG A 3 -38.88 -19.37 15.25
C ARG A 3 -38.57 -18.14 14.40
N GLN A 4 -39.60 -17.34 14.09
CA GLN A 4 -39.47 -16.10 13.32
C GLN A 4 -38.64 -15.06 14.11
N PHE A 5 -38.87 -14.96 15.43
CA PHE A 5 -38.10 -14.08 16.31
C PHE A 5 -36.62 -14.49 16.41
N PHE A 6 -36.34 -15.81 16.47
CA PHE A 6 -34.97 -16.32 16.52
C PHE A 6 -34.19 -16.08 15.22
N VAL A 7 -34.85 -16.22 14.06
CA VAL A 7 -34.27 -15.94 12.73
C VAL A 7 -33.99 -14.45 12.54
N ILE A 8 -34.93 -13.58 12.95
CA ILE A 8 -34.71 -12.12 12.89
C ILE A 8 -33.56 -11.69 13.81
N LEU A 9 -33.46 -12.28 15.01
CA LEU A 9 -32.37 -11.99 15.94
C LEU A 9 -31.00 -12.47 15.44
N THR A 10 -30.94 -13.62 14.74
CA THR A 10 -29.69 -14.11 14.14
C THR A 10 -29.27 -13.28 12.93
N VAL A 11 -30.19 -12.88 12.06
CA VAL A 11 -29.91 -11.99 10.92
C VAL A 11 -29.48 -10.60 11.39
N LEU A 12 -30.09 -10.08 12.48
CA LEU A 12 -29.69 -8.80 13.06
C LEU A 12 -28.29 -8.86 13.71
N CYS A 13 -27.93 -9.97 14.36
CA CYS A 13 -26.58 -10.18 14.91
C CYS A 13 -25.49 -10.27 13.83
N THR A 14 -25.77 -10.91 12.68
CA THR A 14 -24.78 -10.99 11.59
C THR A 14 -24.61 -9.67 10.84
N LEU A 15 -25.67 -8.87 10.73
CA LEU A 15 -25.63 -7.50 10.18
C LEU A 15 -24.88 -6.50 11.08
N LEU A 16 -24.94 -6.68 12.41
CA LEU A 16 -24.19 -5.83 13.36
C LEU A 16 -22.71 -6.21 13.49
N ALA A 17 -22.33 -7.45 13.16
CA ALA A 17 -20.96 -7.92 13.23
C ALA A 17 -20.08 -7.49 12.04
N SER A 18 -20.65 -6.87 10.99
CA SER A 18 -19.94 -6.51 9.75
C SER A 18 -19.30 -5.11 9.77
N VAL A 19 -19.09 -4.52 10.95
CA VAL A 19 -18.24 -3.32 11.10
C VAL A 19 -16.79 -3.71 10.82
N HIS A 20 -16.43 -3.74 9.54
CA HIS A 20 -15.05 -3.87 9.12
C HIS A 20 -14.31 -2.63 9.61
N LEU A 21 -13.55 -2.77 10.70
CA LEU A 21 -12.52 -1.79 11.08
C LEU A 21 -11.60 -1.63 9.87
N SER A 22 -11.66 -0.48 9.20
CA SER A 22 -10.71 -0.11 8.16
C SER A 22 -9.33 0.03 8.80
N HIS A 23 -8.52 -1.03 8.70
CA HIS A 23 -7.18 -1.05 9.28
C HIS A 23 -6.24 -0.29 8.35
N ALA A 24 -6.04 1.00 8.60
CA ALA A 24 -5.03 1.77 7.91
C ALA A 24 -3.64 1.26 8.32
N GLN A 25 -2.76 1.05 7.35
CA GLN A 25 -1.42 0.54 7.56
C GLN A 25 -0.41 1.67 7.43
N ASN A 26 0.48 1.82 8.40
CA ASN A 26 1.42 2.94 8.43
C ASN A 26 2.73 2.61 7.73
N ILE A 27 3.27 3.60 7.03
CA ILE A 27 4.62 3.59 6.49
C ILE A 27 5.47 4.57 7.29
N TYR A 28 6.67 4.17 7.68
CA TYR A 28 7.59 4.94 8.52
C TYR A 28 8.93 5.14 7.80
N ASN A 29 9.60 6.25 8.07
CA ASN A 29 10.97 6.51 7.63
C ASN A 29 11.99 5.84 8.57
N ALA A 30 13.29 5.99 8.25
CA ALA A 30 14.40 5.46 9.04
C ALA A 30 14.44 5.95 10.51
N ASN A 31 13.89 7.15 10.77
CA ASN A 31 13.82 7.74 12.11
C ASN A 31 12.60 7.25 12.91
N GLY A 32 11.76 6.38 12.33
CA GLY A 32 10.55 5.89 12.95
C GLY A 32 9.36 6.85 12.86
N GLU A 33 9.48 7.96 12.12
CA GLU A 33 8.37 8.86 11.91
C GLU A 33 7.45 8.35 10.80
N GLN A 34 6.13 8.45 11.00
CA GLN A 34 5.15 8.07 9.99
C GLN A 34 5.29 8.95 8.74
N VAL A 35 5.45 8.38 7.56
CA VAL A 35 5.45 9.12 6.28
C VAL A 35 4.02 9.27 5.75
N THR A 36 3.29 8.16 5.73
CA THR A 36 1.89 8.09 5.28
C THR A 36 1.21 6.91 5.95
N SER A 37 -0.12 6.88 5.98
CA SER A 37 -0.89 5.65 6.12
C SER A 37 -1.47 5.23 4.77
N VAL A 38 -1.83 3.96 4.65
CA VAL A 38 -2.49 3.36 3.49
C VAL A 38 -3.78 2.70 3.97
N ASP A 39 -4.91 3.20 3.51
CA ASP A 39 -6.22 2.61 3.78
C ASP A 39 -6.39 1.30 3.01
N SER A 40 -7.31 0.44 3.44
CA SER A 40 -7.60 -0.84 2.77
C SER A 40 -8.04 -0.68 1.30
N ASN A 41 -8.57 0.49 0.93
CA ASN A 41 -8.95 0.84 -0.44
C ASN A 41 -7.81 1.47 -1.26
N GLY A 42 -6.59 1.51 -0.70
CA GLY A 42 -5.40 2.08 -1.33
C GLY A 42 -5.23 3.59 -1.20
N THR A 43 -6.08 4.28 -0.45
CA THR A 43 -5.93 5.73 -0.21
C THR A 43 -4.70 5.99 0.66
N LEU A 44 -3.80 6.85 0.19
CA LEU A 44 -2.64 7.32 0.95
C LEU A 44 -3.03 8.57 1.74
N ARG A 45 -2.71 8.60 3.03
CA ARG A 45 -3.00 9.75 3.90
C ARG A 45 -1.79 10.26 4.66
N ASP A 46 -1.68 11.58 4.74
CA ASP A 46 -0.68 12.23 5.59
C ASP A 46 -1.00 12.10 7.08
N ARG A 47 -0.10 12.62 7.95
CA ARG A 47 -0.28 12.64 9.41
C ARG A 47 -1.50 13.43 9.88
N SER A 48 -2.03 14.33 9.04
CA SER A 48 -3.25 15.10 9.30
C SER A 48 -4.51 14.38 8.76
N ASN A 49 -4.38 13.10 8.36
CA ASN A 49 -5.43 12.28 7.78
C ASN A 49 -5.99 12.80 6.44
N ARG A 50 -5.28 13.70 5.76
CA ARG A 50 -5.66 14.21 4.44
C ARG A 50 -5.21 13.22 3.37
N SER A 51 -6.07 12.96 2.37
CA SER A 51 -5.67 12.14 1.23
C SER A 51 -4.61 12.87 0.40
N VAL A 52 -3.48 12.22 0.19
CA VAL A 52 -2.36 12.74 -0.60
C VAL A 52 -2.15 11.98 -1.91
N GLY A 53 -2.86 10.86 -2.07
CA GLY A 53 -2.84 10.05 -3.27
C GLY A 53 -3.66 8.78 -3.07
N LYS A 54 -3.68 7.93 -4.09
CA LYS A 54 -4.36 6.64 -4.04
C LYS A 54 -3.70 5.65 -4.99
N ILE A 55 -3.60 4.39 -4.58
CA ILE A 55 -3.27 3.28 -5.46
C ILE A 55 -4.53 2.43 -5.64
N ASP A 56 -5.14 2.50 -6.81
CA ASP A 56 -6.34 1.73 -7.12
C ASP A 56 -6.04 0.23 -7.14
N SER A 57 -7.08 -0.59 -6.96
CA SER A 57 -6.97 -2.06 -6.97
C SER A 57 -6.42 -2.63 -8.26
N ASP A 58 -6.58 -1.91 -9.37
CA ASP A 58 -6.03 -2.27 -10.68
C ASP A 58 -4.56 -1.87 -10.85
N GLY A 59 -3.95 -1.24 -9.84
CA GLY A 59 -2.57 -0.75 -9.83
C GLY A 59 -2.40 0.70 -10.29
N THR A 60 -3.47 1.43 -10.65
CA THR A 60 -3.35 2.85 -11.06
C THR A 60 -2.92 3.71 -9.87
N ILE A 61 -1.83 4.46 -10.03
CA ILE A 61 -1.32 5.40 -9.03
C ILE A 61 -1.91 6.78 -9.35
N ARG A 62 -2.55 7.40 -8.36
CA ARG A 62 -3.16 8.72 -8.45
C ARG A 62 -2.56 9.67 -7.44
N ASP A 63 -2.37 10.92 -7.85
CA ASP A 63 -1.99 12.01 -6.96
C ASP A 63 -3.16 12.49 -6.08
N GLY A 64 -2.91 13.44 -5.19
CA GLY A 64 -3.94 14.03 -4.32
C GLY A 64 -5.04 14.81 -5.06
N GLN A 65 -4.88 15.06 -6.37
CA GLN A 65 -5.91 15.65 -7.23
C GLN A 65 -6.72 14.58 -8.00
N GLY A 66 -6.39 13.29 -7.83
CA GLY A 66 -7.04 12.17 -8.51
C GLY A 66 -6.53 11.88 -9.92
N ARG A 67 -5.50 12.60 -10.39
CA ARG A 67 -4.91 12.40 -11.72
C ARG A 67 -4.04 11.14 -11.71
N SER A 68 -4.12 10.33 -12.76
CA SER A 68 -3.22 9.18 -12.91
C SER A 68 -1.80 9.66 -13.19
N VAL A 69 -0.87 9.26 -12.33
CA VAL A 69 0.55 9.63 -12.40
C VAL A 69 1.46 8.42 -12.61
N GLY A 70 0.93 7.20 -12.54
CA GLY A 70 1.69 5.99 -12.77
C GLY A 70 0.82 4.73 -12.71
N LYS A 71 1.45 3.58 -12.90
CA LYS A 71 0.79 2.26 -12.89
C LYS A 71 1.71 1.19 -12.34
N ILE A 72 1.18 0.34 -11.47
CA ILE A 72 1.77 -0.92 -11.04
C ILE A 72 1.18 -2.03 -11.93
N GLY A 73 2.04 -2.74 -12.67
CA GLY A 73 1.67 -3.93 -13.43
C GLY A 73 1.47 -5.14 -12.52
N SER A 74 0.71 -6.13 -12.98
CA SER A 74 0.49 -7.40 -12.26
C SER A 74 1.76 -8.21 -12.05
N ASP A 75 2.82 -7.91 -12.79
CA ASP A 75 4.16 -8.49 -12.70
C ASP A 75 5.08 -7.73 -11.71
N GLY A 76 4.56 -6.68 -11.04
CA GLY A 76 5.30 -5.82 -10.13
C GLY A 76 6.05 -4.67 -10.83
N THR A 77 5.96 -4.53 -12.16
CA THR A 77 6.60 -3.44 -12.90
C THR A 77 5.90 -2.11 -12.61
N ILE A 78 6.64 -1.08 -12.22
CA ILE A 78 6.12 0.25 -11.92
C ILE A 78 6.48 1.20 -13.07
N ARG A 79 5.48 1.90 -13.60
CA ARG A 79 5.62 2.87 -14.69
C ARG A 79 5.15 4.27 -14.28
N ASP A 80 5.79 5.29 -14.84
CA ASP A 80 5.33 6.68 -14.73
C ASP A 80 4.08 6.95 -15.57
N GLY A 81 3.51 8.16 -15.46
CA GLY A 81 2.32 8.57 -16.19
C GLY A 81 2.53 8.71 -17.71
N GLN A 82 3.77 8.60 -18.18
CA GLN A 82 4.13 8.58 -19.61
C GLN A 82 4.40 7.15 -20.10
N GLY A 83 4.22 6.14 -19.23
CA GLY A 83 4.41 4.73 -19.55
C GLY A 83 5.87 4.25 -19.48
N ARG A 84 6.81 5.08 -19.03
CA ARG A 84 8.20 4.66 -18.86
C ARG A 84 8.36 3.80 -17.61
N THR A 85 9.12 2.72 -17.71
CA THR A 85 9.45 1.89 -16.56
C THR A 85 10.33 2.67 -15.60
N MET A 86 9.89 2.76 -14.35
CA MET A 86 10.66 3.32 -13.23
C MET A 86 11.44 2.24 -12.50
N GLY A 87 10.89 1.02 -12.47
CA GLY A 87 11.49 -0.12 -11.79
C GLY A 87 10.51 -1.28 -11.63
N LYS A 88 10.88 -2.25 -10.80
CA LYS A 88 10.08 -3.45 -10.55
C LYS A 88 10.27 -3.94 -9.12
N VAL A 89 9.19 -4.44 -8.52
CA VAL A 89 9.23 -5.18 -7.26
C VAL A 89 9.09 -6.67 -7.57
N GLU A 90 10.09 -7.45 -7.19
CA GLU A 90 10.07 -8.90 -7.32
C GLU A 90 9.26 -9.53 -6.19
N ARG A 91 8.78 -10.77 -6.37
CA ARG A 91 7.94 -11.48 -5.38
C ARG A 91 8.61 -11.61 -4.01
N ASP A 92 9.93 -11.79 -3.99
CA ASP A 92 10.71 -11.86 -2.76
C ASP A 92 10.85 -10.51 -2.04
N GLY A 93 10.43 -9.42 -2.69
CA GLY A 93 10.50 -8.05 -2.20
C GLY A 93 11.71 -7.26 -2.66
N THR A 94 12.58 -7.85 -3.49
CA THR A 94 13.69 -7.11 -4.11
C THR A 94 13.12 -6.01 -4.99
N VAL A 95 13.61 -4.78 -4.80
CA VAL A 95 13.23 -3.61 -5.61
C VAL A 95 14.37 -3.28 -6.57
N ARG A 96 14.06 -3.23 -7.85
CA ARG A 96 15.00 -2.89 -8.93
C ARG A 96 14.60 -1.60 -9.62
N ASP A 97 15.58 -0.86 -10.13
CA ASP A 97 15.36 0.29 -11.00
C ASP A 97 15.11 -0.12 -12.47
N ASP A 98 14.95 0.88 -13.33
CA ASP A 98 14.77 0.77 -14.78
C ASP A 98 15.93 0.06 -15.52
N ARG A 99 17.12 0.04 -14.91
CA ARG A 99 18.34 -0.63 -15.39
C ARG A 99 18.52 -2.01 -14.80
N ASN A 100 17.48 -2.55 -14.14
CA ASN A 100 17.50 -3.85 -13.48
C ASN A 100 18.53 -3.95 -12.33
N SER A 101 19.03 -2.83 -11.83
CA SER A 101 19.93 -2.79 -10.67
C SER A 101 19.12 -2.82 -9.37
N GLN A 102 19.55 -3.61 -8.38
CA GLN A 102 18.88 -3.65 -7.09
C GLN A 102 19.11 -2.35 -6.33
N ILE A 103 18.03 -1.66 -5.97
CA ILE A 103 18.05 -0.42 -5.19
C ILE A 103 17.63 -0.62 -3.73
N GLY A 104 16.99 -1.74 -3.43
CA GLY A 104 16.61 -2.10 -2.06
C GLY A 104 15.83 -3.40 -1.98
N LYS A 105 15.31 -3.68 -0.79
CA LYS A 105 14.47 -4.84 -0.50
C LYS A 105 13.42 -4.50 0.56
N ILE A 106 12.22 -5.04 0.37
CA ILE A 106 11.12 -4.96 1.34
C ILE A 106 10.92 -6.37 1.91
N GLU A 107 11.30 -6.52 3.17
CA GLU A 107 11.24 -7.78 3.90
C GLU A 107 9.78 -8.18 4.21
N SER A 108 9.57 -9.45 4.55
CA SER A 108 8.24 -9.98 4.87
C SER A 108 7.60 -9.33 6.10
N ASP A 109 8.41 -8.83 7.03
CA ASP A 109 7.96 -8.09 8.22
C ASP A 109 7.69 -6.59 7.94
N GLY A 110 7.87 -6.16 6.69
CA GLY A 110 7.73 -4.78 6.25
C GLY A 110 8.96 -3.91 6.46
N THR A 111 10.08 -4.44 6.95
CA THR A 111 11.35 -3.69 7.01
C THR A 111 11.81 -3.34 5.60
N VAL A 112 12.14 -2.07 5.36
CA VAL A 112 12.61 -1.60 4.04
C VAL A 112 14.08 -1.29 4.13
N ARG A 113 14.87 -1.94 3.28
CA ARG A 113 16.33 -1.83 3.23
C ARG A 113 16.79 -1.23 1.92
N ASP A 114 17.85 -0.43 1.97
CA ASP A 114 18.55 0.04 0.78
C ASP A 114 19.48 -1.04 0.19
N ARG A 115 20.14 -0.72 -0.93
CA ARG A 115 21.12 -1.61 -1.59
C ARG A 115 22.34 -1.96 -0.74
N GLN A 116 22.63 -1.18 0.32
CA GLN A 116 23.68 -1.46 1.30
C GLN A 116 23.15 -2.24 2.52
N ASN A 117 21.93 -2.78 2.44
CA ASN A 117 21.26 -3.53 3.50
C ASN A 117 20.95 -2.70 4.77
N ARG A 118 20.99 -1.37 4.71
CA ARG A 118 20.64 -0.49 5.82
C ARG A 118 19.13 -0.30 5.86
N SER A 119 18.54 -0.32 7.05
CA SER A 119 17.11 -0.02 7.22
C SER A 119 16.86 1.46 6.92
N ILE A 120 15.96 1.74 5.98
CA ILE A 120 15.58 3.09 5.55
C ILE A 120 14.10 3.41 5.82
N GLY A 121 13.35 2.44 6.33
CA GLY A 121 11.94 2.61 6.66
C GLY A 121 11.27 1.29 7.05
N ARG A 122 9.97 1.39 7.35
CA ARG A 122 9.15 0.24 7.72
C ARG A 122 7.72 0.42 7.21
N ALA A 123 7.13 -0.64 6.66
CA ALA A 123 5.78 -0.64 6.11
C ALA A 123 5.07 -1.96 6.48
N PRO A 124 4.84 -2.24 7.79
CA PRO A 124 4.29 -3.51 8.25
C PRO A 124 2.86 -3.71 7.71
N GLY A 125 2.62 -4.88 7.10
CA GLY A 125 1.34 -5.24 6.52
C GLY A 125 1.02 -4.60 5.17
N VAL A 126 1.77 -3.58 4.74
CA VAL A 126 1.57 -2.91 3.46
C VAL A 126 2.05 -3.81 2.32
N LYS A 127 1.32 -3.83 1.20
CA LYS A 127 1.76 -4.50 -0.03
C LYS A 127 3.13 -3.97 -0.44
N LYS A 128 4.05 -4.86 -0.84
CA LYS A 128 5.44 -4.50 -1.14
C LYS A 128 5.53 -3.49 -2.29
N GLU A 129 4.70 -3.65 -3.31
CA GLU A 129 4.62 -2.74 -4.45
C GLU A 129 4.19 -1.33 -4.02
N TRP A 130 3.25 -1.24 -3.07
CA TRP A 130 2.76 0.04 -2.55
C TRP A 130 3.80 0.74 -1.68
N ALA A 131 4.46 -0.02 -0.80
CA ALA A 131 5.59 0.50 -0.03
C ALA A 131 6.73 0.98 -0.94
N ALA A 132 7.00 0.28 -2.04
CA ALA A 132 8.03 0.68 -2.99
C ALA A 132 7.68 1.97 -3.73
N VAL A 133 6.43 2.12 -4.17
CA VAL A 133 5.90 3.34 -4.79
C VAL A 133 6.14 4.57 -3.90
N VAL A 134 5.88 4.44 -2.60
CA VAL A 134 6.06 5.55 -1.63
C VAL A 134 7.53 5.80 -1.29
N ILE A 135 8.32 4.75 -1.01
CA ILE A 135 9.68 4.91 -0.45
C ILE A 135 10.74 5.07 -1.54
N PHE A 136 10.72 4.22 -2.57
CA PHE A 136 11.78 4.19 -3.60
C PHE A 136 11.46 5.10 -4.78
N PHE A 137 10.22 5.06 -5.29
CA PHE A 137 9.84 5.76 -6.51
C PHE A 137 9.21 7.14 -6.29
N ARG A 138 8.88 7.47 -5.02
CA ARG A 138 8.42 8.79 -4.58
C ARG A 138 7.24 9.36 -5.38
N PHE A 139 6.23 8.51 -5.56
CA PHE A 139 4.91 8.98 -5.97
C PHE A 139 4.17 9.68 -4.81
#